data_AF-A0A967K920-F1
#
_entry.id   AF-A0A967K920-F1
#
_cell.length_a   1.000
_cell.length_b   1.000
_cell.length_c   1.000
_cell.angle_alpha   90.00
_cell.angle_beta   90.00
_cell.angle_gamma   90.00
#
_symmetry.space_group_name_H-M   'P 1'
#
loop_
_entity.id
_entity.type
_entity.pdbx_description
1 polymer ?
#
loop_
_entity_poly.entity_id
_entity_poly.type
_entity_poly.pdbx_seq_one_letter_code
_entity_poly.pdbx_strand_id
1 'polypeptide(L)'
;MLRKKKKQIPRHKKYRQRIAPKRKGRLFDITLIALSALVLILLGSTAIRLATGVTKEIKQELTILRVQIANGSGINGAAGKMADWVKKQSSETLKYDVIDITNFEGPPIPQTIVLVRDSMALSKTDMISQQLGIPKSNISMSEIENNFLALDITIVVGKDYEKYESHPELILTEVLNGCGIKGAANQFAIHLTQLSDEQMTFEITKTENFKNFDVSESMILIKTGKGEGVSARLARKLDIKENNIIDDRSGKEAPQSDLTIVVGHDWGKRLTASN
;
A
#
# COMPACT_ATOMS: atom_id res chain seq x y z
N MET A 1 12.93 123.74 33.21
CA MET A 1 11.78 123.88 34.12
C MET A 1 10.56 123.21 33.48
N LEU A 2 9.73 122.54 34.31
CA LEU A 2 8.34 122.08 34.07
C LEU A 2 8.13 120.88 33.11
N ARG A 3 7.90 119.67 33.63
CA ARG A 3 6.68 119.09 34.23
C ARG A 3 5.70 118.50 33.21
N LYS A 4 5.60 117.16 33.28
CA LYS A 4 4.40 116.30 33.24
C LYS A 4 3.46 116.43 32.05
N LYS A 5 3.20 115.29 31.40
CA LYS A 5 1.82 114.79 31.24
C LYS A 5 1.75 113.27 31.19
N LYS A 6 0.67 112.79 31.80
CA LYS A 6 0.31 111.44 32.26
C LYS A 6 -0.50 110.71 31.18
N LYS A 7 -0.40 109.37 31.23
CA LYS A 7 -1.43 108.36 30.84
C LYS A 7 -1.73 108.27 29.33
N GLN A 8 -2.09 107.14 28.74
CA GLN A 8 -2.92 106.02 29.22
C GLN A 8 -2.43 104.68 28.65
N ILE A 9 -2.68 103.61 29.40
CA ILE A 9 -2.44 102.21 29.04
C ILE A 9 -3.52 101.73 28.07
N PRO A 10 -3.18 101.17 26.89
CA PRO A 10 -4.13 100.44 26.08
C PRO A 10 -4.20 98.96 26.50
N ARG A 11 -5.44 98.47 26.61
CA ARG A 11 -5.85 97.11 26.98
C ARG A 11 -5.27 96.06 26.02
N HIS A 12 -4.53 95.08 26.53
CA HIS A 12 -4.11 93.90 25.78
C HIS A 12 -5.34 93.06 25.37
N LYS A 13 -5.63 93.01 24.06
CA LYS A 13 -6.61 92.10 23.47
C LYS A 13 -6.07 90.66 23.54
N LYS A 14 -6.80 89.76 24.21
CA LYS A 14 -6.51 88.32 24.20
C LYS A 14 -6.75 87.76 22.80
N TYR A 15 -5.67 87.42 22.09
CA TYR A 15 -5.75 86.63 20.87
C TYR A 15 -6.06 85.17 21.23
N ARG A 16 -7.25 84.68 20.84
CA ARG A 16 -7.53 83.23 20.80
C ARG A 16 -6.57 82.62 19.76
N GLN A 17 -5.58 81.85 20.23
CA GLN A 17 -4.78 81.01 19.34
C GLN A 17 -5.68 79.91 18.78
N ARG A 18 -5.99 79.99 17.48
CA ARG A 18 -6.55 78.85 16.74
C ARG A 18 -5.43 77.82 16.60
N ILE A 19 -5.58 76.66 17.23
CA ILE A 19 -4.69 75.51 16.99
C ILE A 19 -4.94 75.08 15.55
N ALA A 20 -3.98 75.35 14.66
CA ALA A 20 -4.03 74.85 13.29
C ALA A 20 -3.92 73.31 13.30
N PRO A 21 -4.71 72.58 12.51
CA PRO A 21 -4.58 71.13 12.44
C PRO A 21 -3.20 70.77 11.89
N LYS A 22 -2.40 70.02 12.67
CA LYS A 22 -1.13 69.44 12.20
C LYS A 22 -1.44 68.58 10.98
N ARG A 23 -0.97 69.01 9.80
CA ARG A 23 -1.00 68.21 8.56
C ARG A 23 -0.22 66.92 8.86
N LYS A 24 -0.91 65.77 8.90
CA LYS A 24 -0.25 64.46 8.90
C LYS A 24 0.67 64.41 7.68
N GLY A 25 1.94 64.12 7.91
CA GLY A 25 2.95 64.13 6.85
C GLY A 25 2.64 63.02 5.85
N ARG A 26 2.64 63.35 4.55
CA ARG A 26 2.41 62.40 3.43
C ARG A 26 3.23 61.12 3.51
N LEU A 27 4.36 61.15 4.23
CA LEU A 27 5.19 59.97 4.50
C LEU A 27 4.44 58.85 5.22
N PHE A 28 3.56 59.18 6.18
CA PHE A 28 2.80 58.17 6.92
C PHE A 28 1.84 57.41 5.99
N ASP A 29 1.18 58.13 5.08
CA ASP A 29 0.27 57.56 4.12
C ASP A 29 1.01 56.65 3.11
N ILE A 30 2.19 57.08 2.65
CA ILE A 30 3.03 56.27 1.76
C ILE A 30 3.51 55.00 2.46
N THR A 31 3.95 55.09 3.73
CA THR A 31 4.38 53.90 4.48
C THR A 31 3.24 52.92 4.71
N LEU A 32 2.03 53.41 4.96
CA LEU A 32 0.85 52.56 5.15
C LEU A 32 0.49 51.81 3.86
N ILE A 33 0.54 52.49 2.71
CA ILE A 33 0.31 51.90 1.39
C ILE A 33 1.37 50.85 1.05
N ALA A 34 2.64 51.13 1.35
CA ALA A 34 3.72 50.17 1.12
C ALA A 34 3.55 48.90 1.98
N LEU A 35 3.15 49.07 3.25
CA LEU A 35 2.94 47.95 4.16
C LEU A 35 1.73 47.09 3.75
N SER A 36 0.64 47.72 3.31
CA SER A 36 -0.54 47.00 2.83
C SER A 36 -0.26 46.24 1.54
N ALA A 37 0.50 46.83 0.61
CA ALA A 37 0.94 46.16 -0.61
C ALA A 37 1.81 44.93 -0.29
N LEU A 38 2.74 45.04 0.66
CA LEU A 38 3.59 43.91 1.10
C LEU A 38 2.75 42.76 1.65
N VAL A 39 1.77 43.06 2.51
CA VAL A 39 0.87 42.05 3.07
C VAL A 39 0.07 41.36 1.96
N LEU A 40 -0.45 42.12 0.99
CA LEU A 40 -1.17 41.56 -0.16
C LEU A 40 -0.29 40.67 -1.04
N ILE A 41 0.97 41.03 -1.26
CA ILE A 41 1.93 40.20 -1.99
C ILE A 41 2.18 38.89 -1.24
N LEU A 42 2.36 38.94 0.08
CA LEU A 42 2.56 37.75 0.90
C LEU A 42 1.34 36.83 0.89
N LEU A 43 0.14 37.39 1.06
CA LEU A 43 -1.13 36.65 1.00
C LEU A 43 -1.38 36.06 -0.39
N GLY A 44 -1.09 36.80 -1.46
CA GLY A 44 -1.18 36.31 -2.82
C GLY A 44 -0.19 35.16 -3.09
N SER A 45 1.05 35.30 -2.61
CA SER A 45 2.08 34.26 -2.74
C SER A 45 1.72 32.96 -2.00
N THR A 46 1.19 33.07 -0.78
CA THR A 46 0.73 31.89 -0.03
C THR A 46 -0.51 31.26 -0.67
N ALA A 47 -1.47 32.06 -1.14
CA ALA A 47 -2.65 31.56 -1.85
C ALA A 47 -2.27 30.83 -3.14
N ILE A 48 -1.32 31.39 -3.92
CA ILE A 48 -0.77 30.72 -5.11
C ILE A 48 -0.11 29.41 -4.72
N ARG A 49 0.74 29.37 -3.68
CA ARG A 49 1.37 28.12 -3.21
C ARG A 49 0.37 27.04 -2.79
N LEU A 50 -0.74 27.44 -2.17
CA LEU A 50 -1.81 26.52 -1.78
C LEU A 50 -2.63 26.04 -2.99
N ALA A 51 -2.91 26.94 -3.94
CA ALA A 51 -3.71 26.64 -5.12
C ALA A 51 -2.94 25.84 -6.19
N THR A 52 -1.64 26.11 -6.38
CA THR A 52 -0.80 25.39 -7.34
C THR A 52 -0.31 24.05 -6.81
N GLY A 53 -0.64 23.69 -5.57
CA GLY A 53 -0.34 22.38 -5.01
C GLY A 53 1.13 22.02 -5.19
N VAL A 54 2.05 22.97 -5.05
CA VAL A 54 3.49 22.68 -5.04
C VAL A 54 3.81 22.00 -3.71
N THR A 55 3.30 20.80 -3.54
CA THR A 55 3.98 19.77 -2.79
C THR A 55 5.33 19.64 -3.47
N LYS A 56 6.41 19.97 -2.76
CA LYS A 56 7.69 19.36 -3.11
C LYS A 56 7.40 17.86 -3.10
N GLU A 57 7.32 17.23 -4.26
CA GLU A 57 7.49 15.80 -4.36
C GLU A 57 8.85 15.53 -3.71
N ILE A 58 8.82 15.08 -2.46
CA ILE A 58 9.99 14.46 -1.86
C ILE A 58 10.13 13.19 -2.67
N LYS A 59 10.93 13.26 -3.73
CA LYS A 59 11.35 12.10 -4.50
C LYS A 59 12.06 11.19 -3.51
N GLN A 60 11.32 10.27 -2.92
CA GLN A 60 11.85 9.35 -1.93
C GLN A 60 12.93 8.55 -2.64
N GLU A 61 14.17 8.74 -2.21
CA GLU A 61 15.31 8.07 -2.83
C GLU A 61 15.16 6.56 -2.60
N LEU A 62 15.29 5.80 -3.71
CA LEU A 62 15.29 4.35 -3.68
C LEU A 62 16.40 3.88 -2.74
N THR A 63 16.02 3.18 -1.68
CA THR A 63 16.95 2.52 -0.76
C THR A 63 17.08 1.06 -1.17
N ILE A 64 18.30 0.55 -1.33
CA ILE A 64 18.56 -0.87 -1.60
C ILE A 64 19.14 -1.47 -0.32
N LEU A 65 18.44 -2.46 0.25
CA LEU A 65 18.91 -3.22 1.39
C LEU A 65 19.56 -4.52 0.93
N ARG A 66 20.78 -4.76 1.37
CA ARG A 66 21.55 -5.98 1.14
C ARG A 66 21.20 -7.01 2.20
N VAL A 67 20.57 -8.09 1.77
CA VAL A 67 19.90 -9.06 2.64
C VAL A 67 20.63 -10.39 2.64
N GLN A 68 20.83 -10.95 3.83
CA GLN A 68 21.13 -12.36 4.01
C GLN A 68 19.87 -13.10 4.48
N ILE A 69 19.60 -14.28 3.91
CA ILE A 69 18.52 -15.16 4.38
C ILE A 69 19.16 -16.38 5.06
N ALA A 70 18.91 -16.55 6.35
CA ALA A 70 19.42 -17.67 7.12
C ALA A 70 18.29 -18.64 7.48
N ASN A 71 18.44 -19.92 7.16
CA ASN A 71 17.45 -20.94 7.49
C ASN A 71 17.52 -21.31 8.98
N GLY A 72 16.66 -20.71 9.79
CA GLY A 72 16.45 -21.07 11.19
C GLY A 72 15.27 -22.01 11.41
N SER A 73 14.60 -22.51 10.37
CA SER A 73 13.36 -23.29 10.52
C SER A 73 13.62 -24.78 10.75
N GLY A 74 14.79 -25.27 10.32
CA GLY A 74 15.10 -26.69 10.21
C GLY A 74 14.46 -27.39 9.00
N ILE A 75 13.76 -26.66 8.14
CA ILE A 75 13.08 -27.19 6.95
C ILE A 75 13.92 -26.92 5.71
N ASN A 76 14.20 -27.96 4.93
CA ASN A 76 15.00 -27.84 3.72
C ASN A 76 14.32 -26.92 2.70
N GLY A 77 15.07 -25.97 2.15
CA GLY A 77 14.59 -25.04 1.12
C GLY A 77 13.81 -23.83 1.63
N ALA A 78 13.49 -23.73 2.93
CA ALA A 78 12.74 -22.61 3.50
C ALA A 78 13.41 -21.24 3.22
N ALA A 79 14.74 -21.16 3.39
CA ALA A 79 15.48 -19.93 3.10
C ALA A 79 15.49 -19.56 1.61
N GLY A 80 15.49 -20.53 0.70
CA GLY A 80 15.39 -20.27 -0.74
C GLY A 80 14.03 -19.66 -1.10
N LYS A 81 12.95 -20.26 -0.61
CA LYS A 81 11.58 -19.74 -0.81
C LYS A 81 11.40 -18.34 -0.22
N MET A 82 11.90 -18.12 0.99
CA MET A 82 11.90 -16.81 1.63
C MET A 82 12.68 -15.79 0.78
N ALA A 83 13.84 -16.15 0.23
CA ALA A 83 14.61 -15.25 -0.64
C ALA A 83 13.82 -14.79 -1.87
N ASP A 84 13.09 -15.70 -2.51
CA ASP A 84 12.24 -15.37 -3.66
C ASP A 84 11.07 -14.46 -3.26
N TRP A 85 10.48 -14.71 -2.09
CA TRP A 85 9.40 -13.89 -1.58
C TRP A 85 9.85 -12.48 -1.19
N VAL A 86 10.97 -12.35 -0.46
CA VAL A 86 11.55 -11.05 -0.06
C VAL A 86 11.87 -10.19 -1.28
N LYS A 87 12.41 -10.77 -2.35
CA LYS A 87 12.65 -10.05 -3.61
C LYS A 87 11.35 -9.46 -4.19
N LYS A 88 10.25 -10.22 -4.15
CA LYS A 88 8.92 -9.79 -4.63
C LYS A 88 8.31 -8.68 -3.79
N GLN A 89 8.71 -8.53 -2.52
CA GLN A 89 8.26 -7.43 -1.64
C GLN A 89 8.96 -6.09 -1.90
N SER A 90 9.91 -6.04 -2.84
CA SER A 90 10.56 -4.78 -3.22
C SER A 90 9.55 -3.79 -3.78
N SER A 91 9.67 -2.51 -3.41
CA SER A 91 8.87 -1.39 -3.91
C SER A 91 9.73 -0.36 -4.65
N GLU A 92 9.10 0.71 -5.12
CA GLU A 92 9.78 1.85 -5.75
C GLU A 92 10.75 2.58 -4.80
N THR A 93 10.56 2.45 -3.48
CA THR A 93 11.31 3.19 -2.46
C THR A 93 12.22 2.32 -1.61
N LEU A 94 11.96 1.01 -1.55
CA LEU A 94 12.74 0.04 -0.79
C LEU A 94 12.87 -1.27 -1.57
N LYS A 95 14.10 -1.61 -1.97
CA LYS A 95 14.42 -2.83 -2.71
C LYS A 95 15.26 -3.76 -1.84
N TYR A 96 15.00 -5.06 -1.92
CA TYR A 96 15.79 -6.08 -1.27
C TYR A 96 16.71 -6.77 -2.28
N ASP A 97 18.02 -6.67 -2.04
CA ASP A 97 19.05 -7.39 -2.81
C ASP A 97 19.57 -8.56 -1.97
N VAL A 98 19.14 -9.77 -2.31
CA VAL A 98 19.55 -10.97 -1.56
C VAL A 98 20.97 -11.35 -1.98
N ILE A 99 21.92 -11.10 -1.08
CA ILE A 99 23.35 -11.32 -1.28
C ILE A 99 23.75 -12.74 -0.93
N ASP A 100 23.12 -13.32 0.10
CA ASP A 100 23.52 -14.60 0.64
C ASP A 100 22.33 -15.42 1.18
N ILE A 101 22.42 -16.74 1.03
CA ILE A 101 21.46 -17.72 1.54
C ILE A 101 22.24 -18.81 2.28
N THR A 102 21.99 -18.93 3.58
CA THR A 102 22.75 -19.84 4.46
C THR A 102 21.84 -20.57 5.43
N ASN A 103 22.41 -21.43 6.27
CA ASN A 103 21.72 -22.02 7.41
C ASN A 103 22.04 -21.23 8.68
N PHE A 104 21.06 -21.12 9.58
CA PHE A 104 21.26 -20.48 10.87
C PHE A 104 22.00 -21.44 11.82
N GLU A 105 23.04 -20.93 12.47
CA GLU A 105 23.81 -21.67 13.47
C GLU A 105 23.05 -21.64 14.81
N GLY A 106 22.12 -22.57 15.00
CA GLY A 106 21.33 -22.66 16.22
C GLY A 106 20.17 -23.66 16.15
N PRO A 107 19.43 -23.85 17.26
CA PRO A 107 18.22 -24.64 17.24
C PRO A 107 17.14 -23.98 16.36
N PRO A 108 16.19 -24.76 15.81
CA PRO A 108 15.10 -24.20 15.02
C PRO A 108 14.28 -23.15 15.78
N ILE A 109 14.09 -21.97 15.19
CA ILE A 109 13.35 -20.87 15.79
C ILE A 109 11.87 -20.90 15.38
N PRO A 110 10.93 -20.55 16.29
CA PRO A 110 9.51 -20.67 16.01
C PRO A 110 8.99 -19.62 15.03
N GLN A 111 9.53 -18.41 15.08
CA GLN A 111 9.07 -17.27 14.29
C GLN A 111 10.22 -16.63 13.53
N THR A 112 9.91 -16.11 12.35
CA THR A 112 10.84 -15.38 11.51
C THR A 112 11.20 -14.05 12.19
N ILE A 113 12.49 -13.74 12.19
CA ILE A 113 13.05 -12.52 12.79
C ILE A 113 13.94 -11.80 11.78
N VAL A 114 14.08 -10.48 11.95
CA VAL A 114 15.00 -9.65 11.19
C VAL A 114 16.06 -9.09 12.13
N LEU A 115 17.32 -9.33 11.80
CA LEU A 115 18.48 -8.76 12.46
C LEU A 115 18.98 -7.60 11.62
N VAL A 116 18.90 -6.39 12.15
CA VAL A 116 19.39 -5.17 11.51
C VAL A 116 20.86 -4.99 11.87
N ARG A 117 21.71 -4.70 10.88
CA ARG A 117 23.16 -4.66 11.06
C ARG A 117 23.77 -3.25 11.03
N ASP A 118 23.03 -2.27 10.54
CA ASP A 118 23.50 -0.88 10.50
C ASP A 118 22.40 0.15 10.84
N SER A 119 22.82 1.40 11.03
CA SER A 119 21.94 2.51 11.40
C SER A 119 20.99 2.96 10.27
N MET A 120 21.36 2.73 9.01
CA MET A 120 20.52 3.05 7.85
C MET A 120 19.32 2.11 7.83
N ALA A 121 19.54 0.79 7.86
CA ALA A 121 18.48 -0.21 7.92
C ALA A 121 17.64 -0.06 9.19
N LEU A 122 18.25 0.34 10.31
CA LEU A 122 17.53 0.63 11.55
C LEU A 122 16.48 1.74 11.35
N SER A 123 16.83 2.80 10.63
CA SER A 123 15.89 3.88 10.28
C SER A 123 14.74 3.44 9.37
N LYS A 124 14.86 2.27 8.73
CA LYS A 124 13.87 1.68 7.81
C LYS A 124 13.06 0.55 8.43
N THR A 125 13.24 0.24 9.72
CA THR A 125 12.56 -0.86 10.43
C THR A 125 11.04 -0.85 10.24
N ASP A 126 10.43 0.33 10.24
CA ASP A 126 9.00 0.49 10.03
C ASP A 126 8.55 0.04 8.63
N MET A 127 9.31 0.43 7.61
CA MET A 127 9.05 0.03 6.22
C MET A 127 9.30 -1.47 6.03
N ILE A 128 10.39 -1.99 6.61
CA ILE A 128 10.74 -3.42 6.57
C ILE A 128 9.63 -4.25 7.21
N SER A 129 9.17 -3.86 8.40
CA SER A 129 8.09 -4.54 9.12
C SER A 129 6.80 -4.56 8.30
N GLN A 130 6.42 -3.44 7.69
CA GLN A 130 5.21 -3.33 6.88
C GLN A 130 5.30 -4.15 5.59
N GLN A 131 6.40 -4.03 4.83
CA GLN A 131 6.56 -4.74 3.57
C GLN A 131 6.70 -6.24 3.75
N LEU A 132 7.42 -6.66 4.79
CA LEU A 132 7.64 -8.07 5.05
C LEU A 132 6.56 -8.69 5.95
N GLY A 133 5.59 -7.92 6.44
CA GLY A 133 4.58 -8.44 7.38
C GLY A 133 5.19 -9.09 8.63
N ILE A 134 6.43 -8.74 8.99
CA ILE A 134 7.12 -9.25 10.18
C ILE A 134 6.88 -8.24 11.32
N PRO A 135 6.35 -8.66 12.48
CA PRO A 135 6.11 -7.77 13.60
C PRO A 135 7.37 -7.02 14.03
N LYS A 136 7.27 -5.73 14.38
CA LYS A 136 8.42 -4.97 14.89
C LYS A 136 9.10 -5.60 16.11
N SER A 137 8.35 -6.36 16.92
CA SER A 137 8.89 -7.14 18.05
C SER A 137 9.89 -8.22 17.62
N ASN A 138 9.83 -8.63 16.36
CA ASN A 138 10.70 -9.64 15.74
C ASN A 138 11.83 -8.98 14.94
N ILE A 139 11.98 -7.66 15.02
CA ILE A 139 13.10 -6.93 14.42
C ILE A 139 13.99 -6.40 15.54
N SER A 140 15.26 -6.74 15.49
CA SER A 140 16.24 -6.35 16.51
C SER A 140 17.54 -5.90 15.87
N MET A 141 18.24 -4.99 16.54
CA MET A 141 19.59 -4.59 16.16
C MET A 141 20.57 -5.67 16.59
N SER A 142 21.45 -6.08 15.69
CA SER A 142 22.56 -7.00 15.97
C SER A 142 23.83 -6.41 15.37
N GLU A 143 24.69 -5.89 16.24
CA GLU A 143 26.04 -5.50 15.84
C GLU A 143 26.87 -6.77 15.67
N ILE A 144 27.48 -6.94 14.50
CA ILE A 144 28.43 -8.02 14.23
C ILE A 144 29.78 -7.38 13.98
N GLU A 145 30.81 -7.89 14.65
CA GLU A 145 32.18 -7.34 14.56
C GLU A 145 32.78 -7.42 13.15
N ASN A 146 32.22 -8.27 12.27
CA ASN A 146 32.73 -8.55 10.93
C ASN A 146 31.63 -8.64 9.87
N ASN A 147 31.28 -7.51 9.24
CA ASN A 147 30.30 -7.44 8.14
C ASN A 147 30.98 -7.47 6.75
N PHE A 148 31.75 -8.53 6.45
CA PHE A 148 32.51 -8.62 5.18
C PHE A 148 31.65 -8.52 3.92
N LEU A 149 30.43 -9.06 3.98
CA LEU A 149 29.49 -9.01 2.87
C LEU A 149 28.74 -7.67 2.77
N ALA A 150 28.96 -6.75 3.73
CA ALA A 150 28.25 -5.47 3.84
C ALA A 150 26.73 -5.67 3.72
N LEU A 151 26.22 -6.56 4.57
CA LEU A 151 24.82 -6.88 4.73
C LEU A 151 24.16 -5.83 5.63
N ASP A 152 23.01 -5.33 5.22
CA ASP A 152 22.26 -4.34 5.97
C ASP A 152 21.29 -5.04 6.95
N ILE A 153 20.73 -6.18 6.53
CA ILE A 153 19.83 -7.01 7.34
C ILE A 153 20.10 -8.51 7.15
N THR A 154 19.69 -9.30 8.14
CA THR A 154 19.58 -10.76 8.06
C THR A 154 18.19 -11.19 8.45
N ILE A 155 17.52 -11.93 7.58
CA ILE A 155 16.23 -12.54 7.88
C ILE A 155 16.52 -13.98 8.30
N VAL A 156 16.29 -14.28 9.57
CA VAL A 156 16.37 -15.65 10.09
C VAL A 156 14.98 -16.25 9.98
N VAL A 157 14.83 -17.21 9.09
CA VAL A 157 13.56 -17.85 8.74
C VAL A 157 13.14 -18.80 9.83
N GLY A 158 11.96 -18.59 10.43
CA GLY A 158 11.41 -19.46 11.47
C GLY A 158 10.51 -20.56 10.92
N LYS A 159 9.92 -21.35 11.82
CA LYS A 159 8.94 -22.38 11.47
C LYS A 159 7.66 -21.83 10.85
N ASP A 160 7.40 -20.53 10.99
CA ASP A 160 6.29 -19.83 10.37
C ASP A 160 6.54 -19.38 8.93
N TYR A 161 7.61 -19.87 8.28
CA TYR A 161 7.99 -19.49 6.93
C TYR A 161 6.89 -19.66 5.87
N GLU A 162 5.95 -20.59 6.08
CA GLU A 162 4.83 -20.87 5.17
C GLU A 162 3.92 -19.64 4.96
N LYS A 163 3.84 -18.74 5.97
CA LYS A 163 3.11 -17.45 5.84
C LYS A 163 3.70 -16.56 4.74
N TYR A 164 4.97 -16.75 4.45
CA TYR A 164 5.76 -15.97 3.51
C TYR A 164 6.02 -16.77 2.22
N GLU A 165 5.36 -17.92 2.04
CA GLU A 165 5.54 -18.77 0.86
C GLU A 165 4.61 -18.37 -0.30
N SER A 166 3.46 -17.75 -0.03
CA SER A 166 2.46 -17.44 -1.05
C SER A 166 1.99 -15.99 -1.03
N HIS A 167 2.10 -15.32 -2.18
CA HIS A 167 1.00 -14.43 -2.55
C HIS A 167 -0.10 -15.32 -3.09
N PRO A 168 -1.37 -15.06 -2.77
CA PRO A 168 -2.44 -15.83 -3.33
C PRO A 168 -2.35 -15.79 -4.84
N GLU A 169 -2.34 -16.98 -5.44
CA GLU A 169 -2.26 -17.10 -6.87
C GLU A 169 -3.55 -16.55 -7.48
N LEU A 170 -3.44 -15.49 -8.31
CA LEU A 170 -4.60 -14.84 -8.93
C LEU A 170 -5.20 -15.70 -10.05
N ILE A 171 -6.27 -16.43 -9.78
CA ILE A 171 -6.92 -17.32 -10.73
C ILE A 171 -7.96 -16.55 -11.53
N LEU A 172 -7.72 -16.38 -12.83
CA LEU A 172 -8.70 -15.83 -13.75
C LEU A 172 -9.80 -16.86 -13.98
N THR A 173 -11.05 -16.54 -13.66
CA THR A 173 -12.13 -17.51 -13.62
C THR A 173 -13.34 -17.06 -14.41
N GLU A 174 -13.79 -17.90 -15.32
CA GLU A 174 -15.08 -17.77 -15.99
C GLU A 174 -16.15 -18.57 -15.23
N VAL A 175 -17.37 -18.03 -15.13
CA VAL A 175 -18.50 -18.73 -14.50
C VAL A 175 -19.66 -18.85 -15.48
N LEU A 176 -20.05 -20.08 -15.80
CA LEU A 176 -21.11 -20.39 -16.75
C LEU A 176 -22.33 -20.97 -16.05
N ASN A 177 -23.50 -20.44 -16.39
CA ASN A 177 -24.79 -20.93 -15.90
C ASN A 177 -25.20 -22.19 -16.68
N GLY A 178 -24.98 -23.36 -16.10
CA GLY A 178 -25.39 -24.65 -16.65
C GLY A 178 -26.75 -25.13 -16.16
N CYS A 179 -27.33 -24.53 -15.12
CA CYS A 179 -28.57 -25.00 -14.50
C CYS A 179 -29.85 -24.27 -14.97
N GLY A 180 -29.70 -23.23 -15.78
CA GLY A 180 -30.83 -22.46 -16.33
C GLY A 180 -31.52 -21.52 -15.33
N ILE A 181 -31.04 -21.45 -14.08
CA ILE A 181 -31.59 -20.55 -13.06
C ILE A 181 -31.02 -19.15 -13.26
N LYS A 182 -31.88 -18.16 -13.49
CA LYS A 182 -31.48 -16.76 -13.71
C LYS A 182 -30.64 -16.25 -12.54
N GLY A 183 -29.43 -15.77 -12.83
CA GLY A 183 -28.53 -15.17 -11.86
C GLY A 183 -27.66 -16.16 -11.07
N ALA A 184 -27.80 -17.47 -11.27
CA ALA A 184 -26.99 -18.47 -10.57
C ALA A 184 -25.48 -18.24 -10.76
N ALA A 185 -25.03 -18.03 -12.01
CA ALA A 185 -23.61 -17.73 -12.30
C ALA A 185 -23.11 -16.46 -11.61
N ASN A 186 -23.94 -15.40 -11.52
CA ASN A 186 -23.54 -14.15 -10.85
C ASN A 186 -23.41 -14.33 -9.34
N GLN A 187 -24.33 -15.06 -8.70
CA GLN A 187 -24.24 -15.35 -7.28
C GLN A 187 -23.05 -16.27 -6.98
N PHE A 188 -22.80 -17.25 -7.83
CA PHE A 188 -21.66 -18.15 -7.71
C PHE A 188 -20.33 -17.39 -7.90
N ALA A 189 -20.26 -16.46 -8.84
CA ALA A 189 -19.11 -15.58 -9.03
C ALA A 189 -18.80 -14.74 -7.78
N ILE A 190 -19.82 -14.19 -7.12
CA ILE A 190 -19.64 -13.49 -5.84
C ILE A 190 -19.13 -14.43 -4.75
N HIS A 191 -19.63 -15.67 -4.71
CA HIS A 191 -19.17 -16.64 -3.72
C HIS A 191 -17.72 -17.07 -3.95
N LEU A 192 -17.30 -17.26 -5.21
CA LEU A 192 -15.90 -17.58 -5.53
C LEU A 192 -14.93 -16.50 -5.03
N THR A 193 -15.26 -15.22 -5.20
CA THR A 193 -14.40 -14.16 -4.67
C THR A 193 -14.28 -14.22 -3.15
N GLN A 194 -15.35 -14.62 -2.44
CA GLN A 194 -15.35 -14.86 -0.98
C GLN A 194 -14.54 -16.10 -0.55
N LEU A 195 -14.33 -17.07 -1.45
CA LEU A 195 -13.50 -18.26 -1.20
C LEU A 195 -12.00 -18.00 -1.38
N SER A 196 -11.61 -16.79 -1.76
CA SER A 196 -10.21 -16.36 -1.80
C SER A 196 -9.58 -16.49 -0.41
N ASP A 197 -8.33 -16.93 -0.35
CA ASP A 197 -7.57 -17.13 0.88
C ASP A 197 -6.09 -16.73 0.68
N GLU A 198 -5.23 -17.09 1.63
CA GLU A 198 -3.78 -16.81 1.59
C GLU A 198 -3.05 -17.51 0.41
N GLN A 199 -3.68 -18.50 -0.24
CA GLN A 199 -3.08 -19.32 -1.28
C GLN A 199 -3.67 -19.09 -2.68
N MET A 200 -4.91 -18.59 -2.79
CA MET A 200 -5.54 -18.25 -4.08
C MET A 200 -6.54 -17.11 -3.97
N THR A 201 -6.58 -16.27 -4.99
CA THR A 201 -7.59 -15.23 -5.19
C THR A 201 -8.29 -15.46 -6.52
N PHE A 202 -9.59 -15.20 -6.57
CA PHE A 202 -10.37 -15.35 -7.80
C PHE A 202 -10.70 -14.00 -8.41
N GLU A 203 -10.32 -13.80 -9.67
CA GLU A 203 -10.80 -12.69 -10.49
C GLU A 203 -11.79 -13.23 -11.53
N ILE A 204 -13.02 -12.75 -11.46
CA ILE A 204 -14.06 -13.19 -12.38
C ILE A 204 -13.90 -12.45 -13.69
N THR A 205 -13.46 -13.16 -14.72
CA THR A 205 -13.27 -12.58 -16.05
C THR A 205 -14.59 -12.40 -16.77
N LYS A 206 -15.53 -13.34 -16.56
CA LYS A 206 -16.79 -13.36 -17.29
C LYS A 206 -17.85 -14.20 -16.58
N THR A 207 -19.12 -13.79 -16.71
CA THR A 207 -20.28 -14.62 -16.37
C THR A 207 -21.21 -14.76 -17.59
N GLU A 208 -21.54 -15.99 -17.96
CA GLU A 208 -22.36 -16.28 -19.15
C GLU A 208 -23.26 -17.50 -18.94
N ASN A 209 -24.03 -17.84 -19.98
CA ASN A 209 -24.82 -19.05 -20.05
C ASN A 209 -23.99 -20.19 -20.65
N PHE A 210 -24.10 -21.39 -20.08
CA PHE A 210 -23.53 -22.58 -20.69
C PHE A 210 -24.36 -22.98 -21.92
N LYS A 211 -23.74 -23.63 -22.90
CA LYS A 211 -24.43 -24.04 -24.14
C LYS A 211 -25.62 -24.96 -23.87
N ASN A 212 -25.54 -25.76 -22.80
CA ASN A 212 -26.60 -26.65 -22.35
C ASN A 212 -27.09 -26.20 -20.96
N PHE A 213 -28.39 -25.96 -20.82
CA PHE A 213 -28.99 -25.43 -19.59
C PHE A 213 -29.51 -26.51 -18.63
N ASP A 214 -28.96 -27.72 -18.71
CA ASP A 214 -29.39 -28.86 -17.89
C ASP A 214 -28.20 -29.64 -17.31
N VAL A 215 -27.26 -28.90 -16.73
CA VAL A 215 -26.12 -29.48 -16.02
C VAL A 215 -26.57 -29.89 -14.62
N SER A 216 -26.55 -31.19 -14.33
CA SER A 216 -26.99 -31.74 -13.05
C SER A 216 -26.07 -31.39 -11.89
N GLU A 217 -24.76 -31.54 -12.07
CA GLU A 217 -23.74 -31.28 -11.05
C GLU A 217 -22.73 -30.25 -11.53
N SER A 218 -22.34 -29.34 -10.64
CA SER A 218 -21.33 -28.33 -10.92
C SER A 218 -19.97 -28.98 -11.22
N MET A 219 -19.21 -28.39 -12.14
CA MET A 219 -17.92 -28.90 -12.60
C MET A 219 -16.90 -27.78 -12.81
N ILE A 220 -15.62 -28.15 -12.75
CA ILE A 220 -14.47 -27.28 -12.96
C ILE A 220 -13.77 -27.71 -14.24
N LEU A 221 -13.63 -26.80 -15.20
CA LEU A 221 -12.87 -27.01 -16.43
C LEU A 221 -11.51 -26.32 -16.31
N ILE A 222 -10.44 -27.09 -16.42
CA ILE A 222 -9.06 -26.60 -16.36
C ILE A 222 -8.65 -26.06 -17.73
N LYS A 223 -8.25 -24.79 -17.80
CA LYS A 223 -7.86 -24.12 -19.04
C LYS A 223 -6.36 -23.85 -19.13
N THR A 224 -5.67 -23.75 -17.99
CA THR A 224 -4.22 -23.51 -17.90
C THR A 224 -3.59 -24.38 -16.82
N GLY A 225 -2.26 -24.49 -16.81
CA GLY A 225 -1.53 -25.15 -15.71
C GLY A 225 -1.74 -24.48 -14.35
N LYS A 226 -2.05 -23.17 -14.34
CA LYS A 226 -2.43 -22.43 -13.13
C LYS A 226 -3.77 -22.90 -12.58
N GLY A 227 -4.75 -23.11 -13.45
CA GLY A 227 -6.02 -23.73 -13.08
C GLY A 227 -5.85 -25.16 -12.55
N GLU A 228 -4.97 -25.95 -13.17
CA GLU A 228 -4.64 -27.31 -12.73
C GLU A 228 -4.17 -27.32 -11.28
N GLY A 229 -3.21 -26.45 -10.93
CA GLY A 229 -2.62 -26.35 -9.60
C GLY A 229 -3.61 -26.05 -8.47
N VAL A 230 -4.72 -25.37 -8.76
CA VAL A 230 -5.72 -24.99 -7.74
C VAL A 230 -7.02 -25.82 -7.78
N SER A 231 -7.28 -26.54 -8.87
CA SER A 231 -8.56 -27.20 -9.17
C SER A 231 -9.02 -28.14 -8.05
N ALA A 232 -8.16 -29.04 -7.57
CA ALA A 232 -8.50 -30.00 -6.51
C ALA A 232 -8.79 -29.32 -5.16
N ARG A 233 -8.09 -28.22 -4.85
CA ARG A 233 -8.36 -27.43 -3.63
C ARG A 233 -9.71 -26.73 -3.73
N LEU A 234 -9.99 -26.09 -4.86
CA LEU A 234 -11.27 -25.44 -5.12
C LEU A 234 -12.43 -26.43 -5.10
N ALA A 235 -12.26 -27.61 -5.70
CA ALA A 235 -13.26 -28.67 -5.69
C ALA A 235 -13.64 -29.08 -4.26
N ARG A 236 -12.64 -29.27 -3.37
CA ARG A 236 -12.88 -29.56 -1.96
C ARG A 236 -13.64 -28.45 -1.23
N LYS A 237 -13.28 -27.18 -1.48
CA LYS A 237 -14.00 -26.03 -0.89
C LYS A 237 -15.47 -25.98 -1.31
N LEU A 238 -15.75 -26.30 -2.57
CA LEU A 238 -17.09 -26.28 -3.14
C LEU A 238 -17.85 -27.62 -2.98
N ASP A 239 -17.23 -28.66 -2.41
CA ASP A 239 -17.77 -30.03 -2.39
C ASP A 239 -18.07 -30.60 -3.81
N ILE A 240 -17.30 -30.19 -4.82
CA ILE A 240 -17.35 -30.75 -6.18
C ILE A 240 -16.54 -32.04 -6.22
N LYS A 241 -17.12 -33.10 -6.79
CA LYS A 241 -16.47 -34.40 -6.91
C LYS A 241 -15.26 -34.31 -7.87
N GLU A 242 -14.23 -35.11 -7.60
CA GLU A 242 -13.01 -35.15 -8.44
C GLU A 242 -13.29 -35.52 -9.90
N ASN A 243 -14.29 -36.37 -10.15
CA ASN A 243 -14.71 -36.74 -11.52
C ASN A 243 -15.42 -35.59 -12.27
N ASN A 244 -15.77 -34.50 -11.59
CA ASN A 244 -16.29 -33.27 -12.18
C ASN A 244 -15.19 -32.20 -12.35
N ILE A 245 -13.91 -32.58 -12.24
CA ILE A 245 -12.77 -31.77 -12.66
C ILE A 245 -12.32 -32.29 -14.03
N ILE A 246 -12.39 -31.43 -15.05
CA ILE A 246 -12.17 -31.80 -16.46
C ILE A 246 -11.00 -31.01 -17.00
N ASP A 247 -10.04 -31.68 -17.63
CA ASP A 247 -8.98 -31.02 -18.39
C ASP A 247 -9.51 -30.55 -19.74
N ASP A 248 -9.62 -29.23 -19.93
CA ASP A 248 -10.13 -28.58 -21.13
C ASP A 248 -9.09 -27.65 -21.78
N ARG A 249 -7.82 -28.06 -21.72
CA ARG A 249 -6.69 -27.35 -22.36
C ARG A 249 -6.60 -27.57 -23.87
N SER A 250 -7.55 -28.27 -24.48
CA SER A 250 -7.49 -28.71 -25.89
C SER A 250 -7.85 -27.64 -26.94
N GLY A 251 -8.09 -26.40 -26.51
CA GLY A 251 -8.47 -25.27 -27.37
C GLY A 251 -7.37 -24.83 -28.36
N LYS A 252 -7.77 -24.41 -29.57
CA LYS A 252 -6.86 -23.82 -30.57
C LYS A 252 -6.43 -22.38 -30.24
N GLU A 253 -7.15 -21.73 -29.33
CA GLU A 253 -6.94 -20.33 -28.95
C GLU A 253 -6.34 -20.25 -27.54
N ALA A 254 -5.58 -19.18 -27.28
CA ALA A 254 -5.05 -18.94 -25.94
C ALA A 254 -6.21 -18.71 -24.96
N PRO A 255 -6.22 -19.41 -23.82
CA PRO A 255 -7.32 -19.31 -22.87
C PRO A 255 -7.36 -17.92 -22.22
N GLN A 256 -8.56 -17.35 -22.08
CA GLN A 256 -8.79 -16.06 -21.41
C GLN A 256 -9.05 -16.19 -19.89
N SER A 257 -9.13 -17.41 -19.40
CA SER A 257 -9.27 -17.77 -17.98
C SER A 257 -8.38 -18.96 -17.66
N ASP A 258 -8.00 -19.12 -16.40
CA ASP A 258 -7.30 -20.28 -15.88
C ASP A 258 -8.27 -21.45 -15.61
N LEU A 259 -9.49 -21.12 -15.21
CA LEU A 259 -10.59 -22.05 -14.95
C LEU A 259 -11.91 -21.55 -15.56
N THR A 260 -12.77 -22.49 -15.91
CA THR A 260 -14.21 -22.23 -16.10
C THR A 260 -14.99 -23.07 -15.10
N ILE A 261 -15.89 -22.46 -14.32
CA ILE A 261 -16.83 -23.18 -13.47
C ILE A 261 -18.18 -23.22 -14.16
N VAL A 262 -18.67 -24.43 -14.43
CA VAL A 262 -20.03 -24.62 -14.92
C VAL A 262 -20.93 -24.95 -13.74
N VAL A 263 -21.89 -24.06 -13.49
CA VAL A 263 -22.79 -24.09 -12.34
C VAL A 263 -23.97 -25.02 -12.65
N GLY A 264 -24.08 -26.13 -11.92
CA GLY A 264 -25.15 -27.13 -12.07
C GLY A 264 -26.35 -26.90 -11.14
N HIS A 265 -27.35 -27.79 -11.22
CA HIS A 265 -28.56 -27.72 -10.37
C HIS A 265 -28.25 -27.82 -8.87
N ASP A 266 -27.08 -28.33 -8.52
CA ASP A 266 -26.55 -28.42 -7.16
C ASP A 266 -26.00 -27.09 -6.59
N TRP A 267 -25.96 -26.00 -7.37
CA TRP A 267 -25.29 -24.73 -7.01
C TRP A 267 -25.65 -24.17 -5.62
N GLY A 268 -26.92 -24.27 -5.20
CA GLY A 268 -27.36 -23.76 -3.89
C GLY A 268 -26.65 -24.45 -2.73
N LYS A 269 -26.34 -25.76 -2.87
CA LYS A 269 -25.56 -26.51 -1.86
C LYS A 269 -24.11 -26.04 -1.83
N ARG A 270 -23.56 -25.68 -2.99
CA ARG A 270 -22.17 -25.22 -3.17
C ARG A 270 -21.93 -23.88 -2.48
N LEU A 271 -22.93 -22.98 -2.45
CA LEU A 271 -22.83 -21.69 -1.76
C LEU A 271 -22.74 -21.80 -0.24
N THR A 272 -23.22 -22.90 0.33
CA THR A 272 -23.21 -23.16 1.78
C THR A 272 -22.12 -24.12 2.20
N ALA A 273 -21.35 -24.66 1.24
CA ALA A 273 -20.22 -25.52 1.51
C ALA A 273 -19.05 -24.65 1.99
N SER A 274 -18.84 -24.61 3.30
CA SER A 274 -17.65 -24.04 3.91
C SER A 274 -17.21 -24.99 5.02
N ASN A 275 -16.17 -25.78 4.72
CA ASN A 275 -15.43 -26.58 5.70
C ASN A 275 -14.18 -25.82 6.14
#